data_AF-A0A1V4IUU6-F1
#
_entry.id   AF-A0A1V4IUU6-F1
#
_cell.length_a   1.000
_cell.length_b   1.000
_cell.length_c   1.000
_cell.angle_alpha   90.00
_cell.angle_beta   90.00
_cell.angle_gamma   90.00
#
_symmetry.space_group_name_H-M   'P 1'
#
loop_
_entity.id
_entity.type
_entity.pdbx_description
1 polymer ?
#
loop_
_entity_poly.entity_id
_entity_poly.type
_entity_poly.pdbx_seq_one_letter_code
_entity_poly.pdbx_strand_id
1 'polypeptide(L)'
;MSGSNGEGIFSLSTYFSENIIAHTGDKETDPWEWRIRGITECDDLLYGKLFFNKGGWITKKWLPYFMSVRRAKQTFDEMYYGGLVNNTAKRIYHLICDTPNLSLQEIKNMGGFDKSQKYEFDAALNMLQMKMFVTISGEKYKLSKDGKQYGWPVTTFCRIEDFWGEEVFDLSCSIGFQEAVDKITEQILVLNPKAESKAISKFIGINRTL
;
A
#
# COMPACT_ATOMS: atom_id res chain seq x y z
N MET A 1 1.62 11.16 0.66
CA MET A 1 0.48 10.69 -0.18
C MET A 1 0.63 11.23 -1.60
N SER A 2 -0.03 10.61 -2.58
CA SER A 2 0.10 11.00 -4.00
C SER A 2 -0.92 12.05 -4.49
N GLY A 3 -2.14 12.09 -3.94
CA GLY A 3 -3.20 12.99 -4.41
C GLY A 3 -3.16 14.40 -3.80
N SER A 4 -3.84 15.37 -4.41
CA SER A 4 -3.85 16.79 -3.99
C SER A 4 -4.22 17.05 -2.52
N ASN A 5 -5.12 16.25 -1.96
CA ASN A 5 -5.54 16.37 -0.57
C ASN A 5 -4.66 15.53 0.37
N GLY A 6 -3.82 16.22 1.14
CA GLY A 6 -2.90 15.67 2.14
C GLY A 6 -3.51 15.31 3.50
N GLU A 7 -4.83 15.37 3.68
CA GLU A 7 -5.55 14.94 4.91
C GLU A 7 -5.01 15.55 6.22
N GLY A 8 -4.50 16.79 6.16
CA GLY A 8 -3.89 17.46 7.32
C GLY A 8 -2.50 16.93 7.69
N ILE A 9 -1.90 16.05 6.89
CA ILE A 9 -0.53 15.52 7.02
C ILE A 9 0.37 16.18 5.99
N PHE A 10 0.57 15.57 4.83
CA PHE A 10 1.27 16.15 3.69
C PHE A 10 0.91 15.41 2.40
N SER A 11 1.03 16.08 1.26
CA SER A 11 1.00 15.43 -0.04
C SER A 11 2.21 15.81 -0.87
N LEU A 12 2.71 14.85 -1.65
CA LEU A 12 3.78 15.09 -2.60
C LEU A 12 3.33 16.04 -3.71
N SER A 13 2.05 16.05 -4.07
CA SER A 13 1.53 16.97 -5.09
C SER A 13 1.83 18.44 -4.78
N THR A 14 1.94 18.81 -3.51
CA THR A 14 2.29 20.18 -3.09
C THR A 14 3.71 20.60 -3.48
N TYR A 15 4.61 19.63 -3.71
CA TYR A 15 5.99 19.88 -4.13
C TYR A 15 6.18 19.84 -5.66
N PHE A 16 5.21 19.30 -6.40
CA PHE A 16 5.31 19.06 -7.85
C PHE A 16 4.18 19.73 -8.66
N SER A 17 3.31 20.53 -8.02
CA SER A 17 2.00 20.93 -8.54
C SER A 17 2.01 21.71 -9.86
N GLU A 18 3.09 22.40 -10.21
CA GLU A 18 3.11 23.26 -11.41
C GLU A 18 3.26 22.47 -12.72
N ASN A 19 3.71 21.19 -12.66
CA ASN A 19 3.99 20.37 -13.84
C ASN A 19 3.26 19.01 -13.85
N ILE A 20 2.25 18.79 -13.00
CA ILE A 20 1.52 17.51 -12.96
C ILE A 20 0.39 17.49 -13.99
N ILE A 21 0.42 16.51 -14.91
CA ILE A 21 -0.66 16.22 -15.86
C ILE A 21 -0.93 14.73 -15.84
N ALA A 22 -2.04 14.33 -15.21
CA ALA A 22 -2.37 12.92 -15.00
C ALA A 22 -2.89 12.24 -16.29
N HIS A 23 -2.60 10.95 -16.42
CA HIS A 23 -3.10 10.06 -17.48
C HIS A 23 -2.66 10.44 -18.91
N THR A 24 -1.48 11.03 -19.04
CA THR A 24 -0.84 11.35 -20.33
C THR A 24 0.14 10.26 -20.78
N GLY A 25 0.62 9.43 -19.85
CA GLY A 25 1.73 8.51 -20.09
C GLY A 25 3.09 9.22 -20.20
N ASP A 26 3.15 10.53 -19.95
CA ASP A 26 4.39 11.28 -19.91
C ASP A 26 5.12 11.01 -18.59
N LYS A 27 6.27 10.37 -18.71
CA LYS A 27 7.13 9.97 -17.60
C LYS A 27 7.57 11.12 -16.71
N GLU A 28 7.63 12.35 -17.22
CA GLU A 28 8.10 13.53 -16.49
C GLU A 28 6.98 14.32 -15.82
N THR A 29 5.72 14.07 -16.17
CA THR A 29 4.58 14.87 -15.70
C THR A 29 3.40 14.04 -15.17
N ASP A 30 3.35 12.73 -15.43
CA ASP A 30 2.22 11.86 -15.08
C ASP A 30 2.46 11.06 -13.77
N PRO A 31 1.75 11.39 -12.67
CA PRO A 31 1.85 10.63 -11.42
C PRO A 31 1.36 9.19 -11.54
N TRP A 32 0.55 8.87 -12.56
CA TRP A 32 0.12 7.50 -12.82
C TRP A 32 1.30 6.61 -13.20
N GLU A 33 2.22 7.12 -14.01
CA GLU A 33 3.47 6.45 -14.40
C GLU A 33 4.41 6.35 -13.20
N TRP A 34 4.57 7.42 -12.43
CA TRP A 34 5.46 7.46 -11.25
C TRP A 34 5.13 6.40 -10.21
N ARG A 35 3.86 5.98 -10.14
CA ARG A 35 3.42 4.91 -9.25
C ARG A 35 4.15 3.60 -9.50
N ILE A 36 4.34 3.24 -10.76
CA ILE A 36 5.00 2.00 -11.17
C ILE A 36 6.51 2.23 -11.29
N ARG A 37 6.93 3.35 -11.89
CA ARG A 37 8.35 3.71 -11.99
C ARG A 37 9.02 3.74 -10.62
N GLY A 38 8.37 4.36 -9.62
CA GLY A 38 8.93 4.46 -8.28
C GLY A 38 9.21 3.11 -7.61
N ILE A 39 8.53 2.03 -7.98
CA ILE A 39 8.77 0.68 -7.42
C ILE A 39 9.58 -0.23 -8.33
N THR A 40 9.87 0.19 -9.56
CA THR A 40 10.61 -0.59 -10.57
C THR A 40 11.97 0.01 -10.90
N GLU A 41 12.14 1.32 -10.70
CA GLU A 41 13.36 2.09 -10.96
C GLU A 41 14.07 2.51 -9.66
N CYS A 42 13.46 2.30 -8.48
CA CYS A 42 14.04 2.62 -7.18
C CYS A 42 13.98 1.43 -6.23
N ASP A 43 15.10 1.11 -5.58
CA ASP A 43 15.20 -0.08 -4.70
C ASP A 43 14.62 0.15 -3.30
N ASP A 44 14.42 1.41 -2.90
CA ASP A 44 14.04 1.78 -1.54
C ASP A 44 12.60 2.32 -1.43
N LEU A 45 11.79 2.25 -2.49
CA LEU A 45 10.41 2.72 -2.53
C LEU A 45 9.39 1.60 -2.75
N LEU A 46 8.29 1.67 -2.01
CA LEU A 46 7.12 0.81 -2.17
C LEU A 46 5.89 1.70 -2.33
N TYR A 47 4.95 1.26 -3.18
CA TYR A 47 3.70 1.98 -3.41
C TYR A 47 2.48 1.13 -3.10
N GLY A 48 1.51 1.71 -2.41
CA GLY A 48 0.22 1.08 -2.19
C GLY A 48 -0.79 2.01 -1.55
N LYS A 49 -1.96 1.49 -1.22
CA LYS A 49 -2.95 2.19 -0.40
C LYS A 49 -2.60 2.10 1.09
N LEU A 50 -1.55 2.82 1.46
CA LEU A 50 -0.94 2.72 2.78
C LEU A 50 -1.42 3.80 3.75
N PHE A 51 -2.03 4.89 3.28
CA PHE A 51 -2.35 6.04 4.13
C PHE A 51 -3.78 6.51 3.85
N PHE A 52 -4.66 6.51 4.85
CA PHE A 52 -6.07 6.91 4.69
C PHE A 52 -6.82 6.17 3.55
N ASN A 53 -6.45 4.91 3.25
CA ASN A 53 -6.91 4.15 2.07
C ASN A 53 -6.56 4.80 0.71
N LYS A 54 -5.63 5.76 0.70
CA LYS A 54 -5.13 6.47 -0.48
C LYS A 54 -3.76 5.96 -0.89
N GLY A 55 -3.48 6.10 -2.18
CA GLY A 55 -2.18 5.82 -2.75
C GLY A 55 -1.06 6.68 -2.15
N GLY A 56 0.09 6.06 -1.93
CA GLY A 56 1.28 6.77 -1.52
C GLY A 56 2.50 5.85 -1.52
N TRP A 57 3.66 6.49 -1.55
CA TRP A 57 4.94 5.83 -1.41
C TRP A 57 5.36 5.77 0.06
N ILE A 58 6.09 4.73 0.41
CA ILE A 58 6.82 4.59 1.67
C ILE A 58 8.24 4.12 1.35
N THR A 59 9.23 4.59 2.10
CA THR A 59 10.59 4.10 1.93
C THR A 59 10.85 2.85 2.78
N LYS A 60 11.82 2.01 2.39
CA LYS A 60 12.23 0.82 3.16
C LYS A 60 12.60 1.18 4.60
N LYS A 61 13.17 2.36 4.83
CA LYS A 61 13.50 2.90 6.17
C LYS A 61 12.26 3.11 7.07
N TRP A 62 11.15 3.60 6.51
CA TRP A 62 9.97 3.96 7.30
C TRP A 62 8.97 2.82 7.46
N LEU A 63 8.97 1.84 6.55
CA LEU A 63 8.04 0.71 6.57
C LEU A 63 7.96 -0.01 7.93
N PRO A 64 9.09 -0.40 8.59
CA PRO A 64 9.03 -1.14 9.84
C PRO A 64 8.32 -0.41 10.98
N TYR A 65 8.42 0.92 11.05
CA TYR A 65 7.73 1.72 12.07
C TYR A 65 6.22 1.72 11.88
N PHE A 66 5.73 1.79 10.64
CA PHE A 66 4.29 1.69 10.40
C PHE A 66 3.80 0.25 10.59
N MET A 67 4.58 -0.73 10.16
CA MET A 67 4.24 -2.14 10.29
C MET A 67 4.14 -2.55 11.77
N SER A 68 5.04 -2.06 12.62
CA SER A 68 5.02 -2.35 14.07
C SER A 68 3.73 -1.87 14.72
N VAL A 69 3.23 -0.69 14.34
CA VAL A 69 1.95 -0.15 14.84
C VAL A 69 0.75 -0.92 14.29
N ARG A 70 0.76 -1.26 13.00
CA ARG A 70 -0.44 -1.78 12.31
C ARG A 70 -0.64 -3.28 12.39
N ARG A 71 0.45 -4.03 12.57
CA ARG A 71 0.44 -5.47 12.79
C ARG A 71 0.69 -5.87 14.24
N ALA A 72 1.24 -4.98 15.06
CA ALA A 72 1.50 -5.25 16.48
C ALA A 72 2.24 -6.59 16.72
N LYS A 73 3.27 -6.85 15.89
CA LYS A 73 4.08 -8.08 15.88
C LYS A 73 3.34 -9.36 15.49
N GLN A 74 2.10 -9.26 15.01
CA GLN A 74 1.31 -10.39 14.59
C GLN A 74 1.55 -10.74 13.12
N THR A 75 1.69 -12.03 12.86
CA THR A 75 1.64 -12.63 11.53
C THR A 75 0.23 -12.52 10.92
N PHE A 76 0.10 -12.83 9.63
CA PHE A 76 -1.20 -12.84 8.96
C PHE A 76 -2.20 -13.78 9.66
N ASP A 77 -1.77 -15.00 9.96
CA ASP A 77 -2.64 -16.02 10.57
C ASP A 77 -3.10 -15.63 11.97
N GLU A 78 -2.21 -15.08 12.81
CA GLU A 78 -2.58 -14.58 14.14
C GLU A 78 -3.63 -13.47 14.05
N MET A 79 -3.49 -12.54 13.10
CA MET A 79 -4.50 -11.49 12.90
C MET A 79 -5.83 -12.05 12.36
N TYR A 80 -5.78 -13.06 11.49
CA TYR A 80 -6.98 -13.71 10.96
C TYR A 80 -7.73 -14.50 12.05
N TYR A 81 -7.06 -15.39 12.78
CA TYR A 81 -7.66 -16.15 13.87
C TYR A 81 -8.08 -15.27 15.04
N GLY A 82 -7.42 -14.11 15.24
CA GLY A 82 -7.82 -13.07 16.17
C GLY A 82 -8.99 -12.18 15.69
N GLY A 83 -9.56 -12.42 14.50
CA GLY A 83 -10.71 -11.68 13.97
C GLY A 83 -10.39 -10.27 13.45
N LEU A 84 -9.10 -9.92 13.32
CA LEU A 84 -8.65 -8.62 12.80
C LEU A 84 -8.56 -8.58 11.27
N VAL A 85 -8.65 -9.74 10.62
CA VAL A 85 -8.70 -9.91 9.16
C VAL A 85 -9.88 -10.80 8.80
N ASN A 86 -10.69 -10.39 7.82
CA ASN A 86 -11.87 -11.15 7.42
C ASN A 86 -11.56 -12.26 6.39
N ASN A 87 -12.53 -13.16 6.17
CA ASN A 87 -12.41 -14.28 5.22
C ASN A 87 -12.07 -13.84 3.79
N THR A 88 -12.63 -12.71 3.35
CA THR A 88 -12.40 -12.21 2.00
C THR A 88 -10.97 -11.72 1.82
N ALA A 89 -10.41 -11.04 2.82
CA ALA A 89 -9.00 -10.67 2.86
C ALA A 89 -8.09 -11.90 2.94
N LYS A 90 -8.44 -12.94 3.71
CA LYS A 90 -7.70 -14.22 3.70
C LYS A 90 -7.66 -14.87 2.33
N ARG A 91 -8.81 -14.95 1.65
CA ARG A 91 -8.88 -15.52 0.29
C ARG A 91 -7.98 -14.75 -0.67
N ILE A 92 -8.00 -13.42 -0.64
CA ILE A 92 -7.14 -12.59 -1.48
C ILE A 92 -5.65 -12.77 -1.12
N TYR A 93 -5.31 -12.76 0.17
CA TYR A 93 -3.94 -12.91 0.64
C TYR A 93 -3.33 -14.24 0.21
N HIS A 94 -4.03 -15.36 0.41
CA HIS A 94 -3.53 -16.68 -0.01
C HIS A 94 -3.31 -16.77 -1.52
N LEU A 95 -4.22 -16.23 -2.35
CA LEU A 95 -4.01 -16.19 -3.80
C LEU A 95 -2.71 -15.46 -4.17
N ILE A 96 -2.42 -14.35 -3.50
CA ILE A 96 -1.20 -13.57 -3.71
C ILE A 96 0.04 -14.33 -3.22
N CYS A 97 -0.06 -15.08 -2.12
CA CYS A 97 1.04 -15.91 -1.62
C CYS A 97 1.37 -17.07 -2.58
N ASP A 98 0.33 -17.71 -3.12
CA ASP A 98 0.45 -18.92 -3.93
C ASP A 98 0.88 -18.62 -5.37
N THR A 99 0.67 -17.39 -5.85
CA THR A 99 0.99 -16.99 -7.22
C THR A 99 1.67 -15.62 -7.27
N PRO A 100 2.94 -15.54 -7.67
CA PRO A 100 3.64 -14.26 -7.74
C PRO A 100 3.05 -13.36 -8.83
N ASN A 101 3.09 -12.04 -8.61
CA ASN A 101 2.71 -11.01 -9.58
C ASN A 101 1.28 -11.15 -10.13
N LEU A 102 0.31 -11.54 -9.30
CA LEU A 102 -1.10 -11.56 -9.70
C LEU A 102 -1.63 -10.16 -9.97
N SER A 103 -2.25 -9.97 -11.13
CA SER A 103 -3.00 -8.77 -11.47
C SER A 103 -4.33 -8.70 -10.74
N LEU A 104 -4.86 -7.49 -10.55
CA LEU A 104 -6.19 -7.26 -9.97
C LEU A 104 -7.28 -8.14 -10.61
N GLN A 105 -7.22 -8.34 -11.93
CA GLN A 105 -8.19 -9.15 -12.66
C GLN A 105 -8.00 -10.64 -12.42
N GLU A 106 -6.77 -11.14 -12.35
CA GLU A 106 -6.48 -12.54 -12.03
C GLU A 106 -6.94 -12.87 -10.60
N ILE A 107 -6.69 -11.99 -9.61
CA ILE A 107 -7.19 -12.18 -8.23
C ILE A 107 -8.71 -12.27 -8.21
N LYS A 108 -9.41 -11.38 -8.94
CA LYS A 108 -10.87 -11.42 -9.03
C LYS A 108 -11.38 -12.72 -9.64
N ASN A 109 -10.78 -13.16 -10.74
CA ASN A 109 -11.18 -14.38 -11.44
C ASN A 109 -10.92 -15.64 -10.59
N MET A 110 -9.70 -15.78 -10.07
CA MET A 110 -9.29 -16.95 -9.28
C MET A 110 -10.03 -17.02 -7.93
N GLY A 111 -10.31 -15.86 -7.34
CA GLY A 111 -11.10 -15.77 -6.10
C GLY A 111 -12.61 -15.88 -6.30
N GLY A 112 -13.10 -16.03 -7.53
CA GLY A 112 -14.53 -16.12 -7.83
C GLY A 112 -15.33 -14.87 -7.47
N PHE A 113 -14.70 -13.69 -7.55
CA PHE A 113 -15.35 -12.42 -7.25
C PHE A 113 -16.11 -11.88 -8.45
N ASP A 114 -17.41 -11.66 -8.28
CA ASP A 114 -18.24 -11.03 -9.30
C ASP A 114 -18.55 -9.54 -8.98
N LYS A 115 -19.41 -8.93 -9.80
CA LYS A 115 -19.80 -7.51 -9.64
C LYS A 115 -20.55 -7.23 -8.33
N SER A 116 -21.28 -8.20 -7.79
CA SER A 116 -22.03 -8.06 -6.52
C SER A 116 -21.08 -7.94 -5.32
N GLN A 117 -19.90 -8.54 -5.41
CA GLN A 117 -18.88 -8.55 -4.36
C GLN A 117 -17.85 -7.42 -4.49
N LYS A 118 -18.06 -6.47 -5.41
CA LYS A 118 -17.07 -5.40 -5.70
C LYS A 118 -16.62 -4.65 -4.45
N TYR A 119 -17.57 -4.18 -3.63
CA TYR A 119 -17.25 -3.39 -2.43
C TYR A 119 -16.51 -4.21 -1.38
N GLU A 120 -16.90 -5.47 -1.20
CA GLU A 120 -16.25 -6.39 -0.27
C GLU A 120 -14.81 -6.69 -0.69
N PHE A 121 -14.60 -6.97 -1.98
CA PHE A 121 -13.29 -7.17 -2.57
C PHE A 121 -12.40 -5.93 -2.40
N ASP A 122 -12.90 -4.76 -2.80
CA ASP A 122 -12.12 -3.51 -2.75
C ASP A 122 -11.77 -3.17 -1.28
N ALA A 123 -12.69 -3.39 -0.33
CA ALA A 123 -12.44 -3.18 1.09
C ALA A 123 -11.40 -4.16 1.64
N ALA A 124 -11.48 -5.45 1.29
CA ALA A 124 -10.53 -6.47 1.71
C ALA A 124 -9.12 -6.21 1.17
N LEU A 125 -8.98 -5.88 -0.12
CA LEU A 125 -7.69 -5.55 -0.71
C LEU A 125 -7.10 -4.26 -0.14
N ASN A 126 -7.94 -3.25 0.15
CA ASN A 126 -7.48 -2.04 0.84
C ASN A 126 -7.04 -2.35 2.28
N MET A 127 -7.75 -3.21 3.00
CA MET A 127 -7.38 -3.64 4.35
C MET A 127 -6.02 -4.33 4.36
N LEU A 128 -5.77 -5.25 3.42
CA LEU A 128 -4.48 -5.93 3.29
C LEU A 128 -3.33 -4.93 3.04
N GLN A 129 -3.53 -3.94 2.17
CA GLN A 129 -2.54 -2.89 1.92
C GLN A 129 -2.34 -1.99 3.15
N MET A 130 -3.42 -1.55 3.79
CA MET A 130 -3.33 -0.73 5.00
C MET A 130 -2.63 -1.45 6.13
N LYS A 131 -2.88 -2.75 6.33
CA LYS A 131 -2.17 -3.61 7.30
C LYS A 131 -0.79 -4.06 6.82
N MET A 132 -0.34 -3.56 5.67
CA MET A 132 0.98 -3.80 5.12
C MET A 132 1.25 -5.27 4.79
N PHE A 133 0.23 -6.08 4.50
CA PHE A 133 0.36 -7.47 4.05
C PHE A 133 0.67 -7.60 2.57
N VAL A 134 0.10 -6.72 1.76
CA VAL A 134 0.26 -6.76 0.32
C VAL A 134 0.58 -5.37 -0.21
N THR A 135 1.34 -5.33 -1.30
CA THR A 135 1.69 -4.10 -1.99
C THR A 135 1.49 -4.26 -3.49
N ILE A 136 1.48 -3.14 -4.21
CA ILE A 136 1.60 -3.15 -5.67
C ILE A 136 3.03 -3.57 -6.02
N SER A 137 3.18 -4.50 -6.97
CA SER A 137 4.46 -5.05 -7.44
C SER A 137 4.82 -4.65 -8.87
N GLY A 138 3.91 -4.01 -9.58
CA GLY A 138 4.07 -3.65 -10.99
C GLY A 138 2.74 -3.64 -11.73
N GLU A 139 2.80 -3.99 -13.01
CA GLU A 139 1.63 -4.09 -13.87
C GLU A 139 1.79 -5.11 -14.99
N LYS A 140 0.66 -5.60 -15.51
CA LYS A 140 0.56 -6.51 -16.66
C LYS A 140 -0.31 -5.90 -17.74
N TYR A 141 0.05 -6.15 -18.98
CA TYR A 141 -0.78 -5.87 -20.14
C TYR A 141 -1.49 -7.13 -20.61
N LYS A 142 -2.64 -6.96 -21.27
CA LYS A 142 -3.21 -8.07 -22.04
C LYS A 142 -2.31 -8.32 -23.23
N LEU A 143 -2.15 -9.59 -23.60
CA LEU A 143 -1.37 -10.01 -24.77
C LEU A 143 -2.32 -10.47 -25.87
N SER A 144 -2.11 -9.98 -27.08
CA SER A 144 -2.85 -10.43 -28.26
C SER A 144 -2.46 -11.87 -28.59
N LYS A 145 -3.17 -12.49 -29.56
CA LYS A 145 -2.78 -13.81 -30.09
C LYS A 145 -1.34 -13.86 -30.60
N ASP A 146 -0.81 -12.73 -31.05
CA ASP A 146 0.56 -12.57 -31.55
C ASP A 146 1.56 -12.15 -30.45
N GLY A 147 1.15 -12.17 -29.18
CA GLY A 147 2.01 -11.81 -28.03
C GLY A 147 2.23 -10.31 -27.83
N LYS A 148 1.54 -9.44 -28.59
CA LYS A 148 1.68 -7.98 -28.46
C LYS A 148 0.83 -7.44 -27.30
N GLN A 149 1.42 -6.55 -26.50
CA GLN A 149 0.71 -5.86 -25.42
C GLN A 149 -0.41 -4.96 -25.98
N TYR A 150 -1.57 -4.97 -25.34
CA TYR A 150 -2.69 -4.09 -25.67
C TYR A 150 -3.58 -3.80 -24.46
N GLY A 151 -4.38 -2.75 -24.58
CA GLY A 151 -5.28 -2.27 -23.52
C GLY A 151 -4.53 -1.54 -22.40
N TRP A 152 -5.28 -1.15 -21.37
CA TRP A 152 -4.71 -0.49 -20.20
C TRP A 152 -3.95 -1.49 -19.32
N PRO A 153 -2.79 -1.10 -18.76
CA PRO A 153 -2.07 -1.94 -17.83
C PRO A 153 -2.91 -2.18 -16.57
N VAL A 154 -2.81 -3.40 -16.05
CA VAL A 154 -3.50 -3.84 -14.85
C VAL A 154 -2.46 -4.05 -13.76
N THR A 155 -2.64 -3.36 -12.64
CA THR A 155 -1.75 -3.44 -11.49
C THR A 155 -1.64 -4.86 -10.93
N THR A 156 -0.42 -5.27 -10.60
CA THR A 156 -0.10 -6.53 -9.93
C THR A 156 0.21 -6.34 -8.46
N PHE A 157 0.08 -7.41 -7.67
CA PHE A 157 0.30 -7.42 -6.24
C PHE A 157 1.23 -8.55 -5.80
N CYS A 158 1.93 -8.34 -4.70
CA CYS A 158 2.73 -9.33 -3.98
C CYS A 158 2.66 -9.07 -2.47
N ARG A 159 3.20 -9.99 -1.64
CA ARG A 159 3.40 -9.71 -0.21
C ARG A 159 4.52 -8.68 -0.04
N ILE A 160 4.48 -7.90 1.04
CA ILE A 160 5.55 -6.93 1.31
C ILE A 160 6.88 -7.64 1.58
N GLU A 161 6.83 -8.79 2.25
CA GLU A 161 7.97 -9.64 2.56
C GLU A 161 8.57 -10.27 1.29
N ASP A 162 7.76 -10.54 0.26
CA ASP A 162 8.29 -10.99 -1.04
C ASP A 162 8.93 -9.83 -1.83
N PHE A 163 8.47 -8.59 -1.61
CA PHE A 163 9.00 -7.40 -2.25
C PHE A 163 10.34 -6.95 -1.67
N TRP A 164 10.49 -7.01 -0.34
CA TRP A 164 11.65 -6.44 0.37
C TRP A 164 12.38 -7.38 1.32
N GLY A 165 11.98 -8.65 1.39
CA GLY A 165 12.55 -9.67 2.27
C GLY A 165 11.82 -9.77 3.61
N GLU A 166 11.91 -10.93 4.25
CA GLU A 166 11.29 -11.23 5.55
C GLU A 166 11.85 -10.34 6.67
N GLU A 167 13.07 -9.81 6.51
CA GLU A 167 13.73 -8.99 7.54
C GLU A 167 12.96 -7.70 7.89
N VAL A 168 12.09 -7.23 6.99
CA VAL A 168 11.26 -6.04 7.25
C VAL A 168 10.25 -6.30 8.37
N PHE A 169 9.72 -7.53 8.46
CA PHE A 169 8.81 -7.93 9.51
C PHE A 169 9.57 -8.12 10.83
N ASP A 170 10.72 -8.79 10.81
CA ASP A 170 11.57 -8.97 11.99
C ASP A 170 11.98 -7.62 12.60
N LEU A 171 12.39 -6.67 11.77
CA LEU A 171 12.72 -5.32 12.21
C LEU A 171 11.49 -4.63 12.83
N SER A 172 10.31 -4.77 12.23
CA SER A 172 9.07 -4.23 12.80
C SER A 172 8.74 -4.82 14.19
N CYS A 173 9.05 -6.09 14.41
CA CYS A 173 8.86 -6.78 15.68
C CYS A 173 9.83 -6.30 16.77
N SER A 174 10.99 -5.77 16.39
CA SER A 174 11.97 -5.20 17.31
C SER A 174 11.65 -3.77 17.76
N ILE A 175 10.82 -3.05 17.00
CA ILE A 175 10.45 -1.65 17.28
C ILE A 175 9.28 -1.59 18.27
N GLY A 176 9.41 -0.75 19.31
CA GLY A 176 8.33 -0.52 20.27
C GLY A 176 7.15 0.26 19.67
N PHE A 177 5.92 0.00 20.13
CA PHE A 177 4.75 0.76 19.68
C PHE A 177 4.93 2.27 19.89
N GLN A 178 5.28 2.69 21.11
CA GLN A 178 5.44 4.11 21.43
C GLN A 178 6.60 4.74 20.65
N GLU A 179 7.72 4.03 20.53
CA GLU A 179 8.87 4.45 19.73
C GLU A 179 8.48 4.74 18.27
N ALA A 180 7.71 3.84 17.64
CA ALA A 180 7.23 4.05 16.29
C ALA A 180 6.27 5.23 16.15
N VAL A 181 5.33 5.36 17.09
CA VAL A 181 4.39 6.49 17.12
C VAL A 181 5.14 7.82 17.23
N ASP A 182 6.10 7.91 18.15
CA ASP A 182 6.90 9.11 18.36
C ASP A 182 7.73 9.42 17.11
N LYS A 183 8.42 8.43 16.55
CA LYS A 183 9.29 8.62 15.39
C LYS A 183 8.54 9.10 14.15
N ILE A 184 7.37 8.52 13.89
CA ILE A 184 6.53 8.93 12.77
C ILE A 184 5.92 10.32 13.04
N THR A 185 5.50 10.59 14.27
CA THR A 185 4.92 11.90 14.67
C THR A 185 5.94 13.02 14.49
N GLU A 186 7.17 12.84 14.97
CA GLU A 186 8.28 13.78 14.78
C GLU A 186 8.47 14.13 13.30
N GLN A 187 8.55 13.12 12.44
CA GLN A 187 8.76 13.33 11.00
C GLN A 187 7.58 14.05 10.35
N ILE A 188 6.35 13.76 10.77
CA ILE A 188 5.18 14.48 10.26
C ILE A 188 5.24 15.95 10.67
N LEU A 189 5.59 16.26 11.91
CA LEU A 189 5.66 17.63 12.41
C LEU A 189 6.81 18.43 11.78
N VAL A 190 7.90 17.78 11.35
CA VAL A 190 8.94 18.41 10.53
C VAL A 190 8.38 18.82 9.17
N LEU A 191 7.59 17.96 8.52
CA LEU A 191 7.02 18.23 7.18
C LEU A 191 5.81 19.17 7.23
N ASN A 192 5.02 19.09 8.29
CA ASN A 192 3.85 19.93 8.54
C ASN A 192 3.71 20.21 10.04
N PRO A 193 4.27 21.33 10.53
CA PRO A 193 4.20 21.72 11.94
C PRO A 193 2.77 21.97 12.46
N LYS A 194 1.78 22.10 11.56
CA LYS A 194 0.37 22.35 11.90
C LYS A 194 -0.47 21.07 11.89
N ALA A 195 0.14 19.91 11.68
CA ALA A 195 -0.59 18.64 11.65
C ALA A 195 -1.26 18.35 13.01
N GLU A 196 -2.56 18.09 12.98
CA GLU A 196 -3.33 17.83 14.19
C GLU A 196 -3.12 16.38 14.69
N SER A 197 -3.07 16.19 16.00
CA SER A 197 -2.91 14.87 16.65
C SER A 197 -3.89 13.81 16.13
N LYS A 198 -5.14 14.21 15.82
CA LYS A 198 -6.15 13.31 15.24
C LYS A 198 -5.77 12.83 13.84
N ALA A 199 -5.28 13.73 12.98
CA ALA A 199 -4.83 13.38 11.64
C ALA A 199 -3.59 12.46 11.71
N ILE A 200 -2.64 12.80 12.60
CA ILE A 200 -1.41 12.03 12.83
C ILE A 200 -1.74 10.59 13.25
N SER A 201 -2.59 10.42 14.26
CA SER A 201 -3.02 9.10 14.74
C SER A 201 -3.61 8.25 13.63
N LYS A 202 -4.50 8.84 12.81
CA LYS A 202 -5.15 8.15 11.69
C LYS A 202 -4.18 7.80 10.56
N PHE A 203 -3.17 8.65 10.30
CA PHE A 203 -2.12 8.39 9.31
C PHE A 203 -1.21 7.23 9.73
N ILE A 204 -0.82 7.20 11.00
CA ILE A 204 -0.04 6.10 11.58
C ILE A 204 -0.82 4.80 11.52
N GLY A 205 -2.14 4.85 11.77
CA GLY A 205 -3.04 3.68 11.78
C GLY A 205 -3.54 3.33 13.17
N ILE A 206 -3.48 4.29 14.11
CA ILE A 206 -4.02 4.18 15.46
C ILE A 206 -5.52 4.46 15.39
N ASN A 207 -6.34 3.40 15.41
CA ASN A 207 -7.77 3.53 15.60
C ASN A 207 -8.04 3.55 17.11
N ARG A 208 -8.57 4.66 17.64
CA ARG A 208 -8.90 4.79 19.06
C ARG A 208 -9.88 3.70 19.49
N THR A 209 -9.41 2.82 20.37
CA THR A 209 -10.03 2.56 21.68
C THR A 209 -8.91 2.14 22.64
N LEU A 210 -8.37 3.12 23.39
CA LEU A 210 -7.93 2.88 24.76
C LEU A 210 -9.12 3.19 25.65
#